data_AF-A0A0F9M3G0-F1
#
_entry.id   AF-A0A0F9M3G0-F1
#
_cell.length_a   1.000
_cell.length_b   1.000
_cell.length_c   1.000
_cell.angle_alpha   90.00
_cell.angle_beta   90.00
_cell.angle_gamma   90.00
#
_symmetry.space_group_name_H-M   'P 1'
#
loop_
_entity.id
_entity.type
_entity.pdbx_description
1 polymer ?
#
loop_
_entity_poly.entity_id
_entity_poly.type
_entity_poly.pdbx_seq_one_letter_code
_entity_poly.pdbx_strand_id
1 'polypeptide(L)' 'MTSRTTVWAKAVGNALDALQELKDLQEEYQEWQDNLPENFQDSPVSEKLQTVADLDLDSALEVVEEAEGLDLPLGFGRD' A
#
# COMPACT_ATOMS: atom_id res chain seq x y z
N MET A 1 -4.69 3.33 29.51
CA MET A 1 -4.41 4.31 28.44
C MET A 1 -3.42 3.66 27.50
N THR A 2 -3.67 3.66 26.19
CA THR A 2 -2.72 3.09 25.22
C THR A 2 -1.61 4.10 24.95
N SER A 3 -0.34 3.69 25.04
CA SER A 3 0.81 4.56 24.77
C SER A 3 0.82 5.02 23.30
N ARG A 4 1.36 6.21 23.02
CA ARG A 4 1.52 6.72 21.64
C ARG A 4 2.34 5.75 20.77
N THR A 5 3.36 5.12 21.35
CA THR A 5 4.15 4.07 20.69
C THR A 5 3.28 2.89 20.24
N THR A 6 2.39 2.42 21.11
CA THR A 6 1.47 1.32 20.78
C THR A 6 0.44 1.73 19.72
N VAL A 7 -0.06 2.96 19.77
CA VAL A 7 -0.97 3.48 18.73
C VAL A 7 -0.25 3.61 17.38
N TRP A 8 0.99 4.09 17.37
CA TRP A 8 1.82 4.18 16.17
C TRP A 8 2.07 2.81 15.55
N ALA A 9 2.57 1.85 16.33
CA ALA A 9 2.83 0.50 15.85
C ALA A 9 1.57 -0.15 15.26
N LYS A 10 0.41 0.05 15.89
CA LYS A 10 -0.87 -0.42 15.34
C LYS A 10 -1.23 0.28 14.02
N ALA A 11 -1.04 1.59 13.93
CA ALA A 11 -1.35 2.35 12.72
C ALA A 11 -0.44 1.93 11.55
N VAL A 12 0.85 1.71 11.82
CA VAL A 12 1.81 1.20 10.85
C VAL A 12 1.43 -0.21 10.39
N GLY A 13 1.18 -1.14 11.31
CA GLY A 13 0.75 -2.50 10.94
C GLY A 13 -0.51 -2.50 10.08
N ASN A 14 -1.53 -1.72 10.47
CA ASN A 14 -2.75 -1.58 9.67
C ASN A 14 -2.48 -0.99 8.26
N ALA A 15 -1.51 -0.08 8.14
CA ALA A 15 -1.16 0.51 6.86
C ALA A 15 -0.39 -0.48 5.97
N LEU A 16 0.53 -1.28 6.54
CA LEU A 16 1.22 -2.36 5.82
C LEU A 16 0.22 -3.38 5.28
N ASP A 17 -0.69 -3.87 6.14
CA ASP A 17 -1.71 -4.84 5.73
C ASP A 17 -2.56 -4.31 4.55
N ALA A 18 -3.01 -3.05 4.64
CA ALA A 18 -3.83 -2.43 3.61
C ALA A 18 -3.04 -2.15 2.32
N LEU A 19 -1.78 -1.73 2.41
CA LEU A 19 -0.93 -1.52 1.24
C LEU A 19 -0.57 -2.83 0.54
N GLN A 20 -0.33 -3.89 1.30
CA GLN A 20 -0.11 -5.22 0.74
C GLN A 20 -1.37 -5.72 0.01
N GLU A 21 -2.56 -5.58 0.61
CA GLU A 21 -3.83 -5.92 -0.05
C GLU A 21 -4.02 -5.14 -1.36
N LEU A 22 -3.67 -3.84 -1.36
CA LEU A 22 -3.70 -3.04 -2.59
C LEU A 22 -2.67 -3.50 -3.62
N LYS A 23 -1.49 -3.96 -3.19
CA LYS A 23 -0.44 -4.47 -4.07
C LYS A 23 -0.87 -5.77 -4.74
N ASP A 24 -1.44 -6.69 -3.97
CA ASP A 24 -1.98 -7.95 -4.49
C ASP A 24 -3.08 -7.66 -5.55
N LEU A 25 -4.00 -6.74 -5.25
CA LEU A 25 -5.02 -6.31 -6.20
C LEU A 25 -4.42 -5.65 -7.46
N GLN A 26 -3.39 -4.81 -7.30
CA GLN A 26 -2.70 -4.19 -8.43
C GLN A 26 -2.12 -5.25 -9.37
N GLU A 27 -1.51 -6.31 -8.82
CA GLU A 27 -0.99 -7.44 -9.61
C GLU A 27 -2.12 -8.15 -10.36
N GLU A 28 -3.28 -8.37 -9.73
CA GLU A 28 -4.46 -8.93 -10.41
C GLU A 28 -4.95 -8.04 -11.56
N TYR A 29 -4.98 -6.72 -11.38
CA TYR A 29 -5.35 -5.78 -12.46
C TYR A 29 -4.32 -5.74 -13.59
N GLN A 30 -3.03 -5.85 -13.26
CA GLN A 30 -1.97 -5.95 -14.25
C GLN A 30 -2.07 -7.26 -15.04
N GLU A 31 -2.31 -8.39 -14.37
CA GLU A 31 -2.53 -9.67 -15.05
C GLU A 31 -3.74 -9.60 -16.00
N TRP A 32 -4.83 -8.94 -15.57
CA TRP A 32 -5.97 -8.71 -16.45
C TRP A 32 -5.59 -7.87 -17.68
N GLN A 33 -4.81 -6.80 -17.49
CA GLN A 33 -4.32 -5.96 -18.59
C GLN A 33 -3.46 -6.76 -19.58
N ASP A 34 -2.53 -7.58 -19.06
CA ASP A 34 -1.62 -8.40 -19.87
C ASP A 34 -2.36 -9.47 -20.68
N ASN A 35 -3.53 -9.92 -20.20
CA ASN A 35 -4.37 -10.91 -20.86
C ASN A 35 -5.53 -10.29 -21.68
N LEU A 36 -5.56 -8.97 -21.85
CA LEU A 36 -6.63 -8.30 -22.55
C LEU A 36 -6.59 -8.62 -24.06
N PRO A 37 -7.73 -9.01 -24.70
CA PRO A 37 -7.76 -9.28 -26.14
C PRO A 37 -7.34 -8.06 -26.96
N GLU A 38 -6.69 -8.29 -28.12
CA GLU A 38 -6.16 -7.20 -28.99
C GLU A 38 -7.21 -6.12 -29.30
N ASN A 39 -8.47 -6.51 -29.53
CA ASN A 39 -9.55 -5.57 -29.84
C ASN A 39 -9.99 -4.69 -28.65
N PHE A 40 -9.42 -4.88 -27.47
CA PHE A 40 -9.66 -4.10 -26.26
C PHE A 40 -8.42 -3.34 -25.76
N GLN A 41 -7.25 -3.50 -26.40
CA GLN A 41 -6.00 -2.89 -25.95
C GLN A 41 -6.02 -1.34 -25.99
N ASP A 42 -6.76 -0.73 -26.92
CA ASP A 42 -6.98 0.73 -27.00
C ASP A 42 -8.32 1.17 -26.39
N SER A 43 -8.93 0.34 -25.54
CA SER A 43 -10.26 0.63 -24.97
C SER A 43 -10.17 1.41 -23.65
N PRO A 44 -11.28 2.06 -23.23
CA PRO A 44 -11.36 2.67 -21.91
C PRO A 44 -11.20 1.70 -20.73
N VAL A 45 -11.30 0.38 -20.97
CA VAL A 45 -10.99 -0.63 -19.96
C VAL A 45 -9.47 -0.73 -19.78
N SER A 46 -8.73 -0.83 -20.89
CA SER A 46 -7.26 -0.86 -20.89
C SER A 46 -6.66 0.34 -20.17
N GLU A 47 -7.14 1.55 -20.47
CA GLU A 47 -6.67 2.78 -19.83
C GLU A 47 -6.88 2.78 -18.29
N LYS A 48 -8.01 2.22 -17.83
CA LYS A 48 -8.31 2.14 -16.40
C LYS A 48 -7.46 1.10 -15.69
N LEU A 49 -7.25 -0.06 -16.31
CA LEU A 49 -6.36 -1.09 -15.78
C LEU A 49 -4.93 -0.57 -15.66
N GLN A 50 -4.46 0.12 -16.70
CA GLN A 50 -3.15 0.76 -16.69
C GLN A 50 -3.05 1.83 -15.58
N THR A 51 -4.11 2.62 -15.35
CA THR A 51 -4.14 3.60 -14.25
C THR A 51 -3.93 2.95 -12.87
N VAL A 52 -4.47 1.75 -12.65
CA VAL A 52 -4.27 1.01 -11.40
C VAL A 52 -2.86 0.42 -11.33
N ALA A 53 -2.39 -0.16 -12.44
CA ALA A 53 -1.05 -0.74 -12.55
C ALA A 53 0.08 0.31 -12.37
N ASP A 54 -0.18 1.56 -12.74
CA ASP A 54 0.80 2.67 -12.64
C ASP A 54 0.89 3.27 -11.22
N LEU A 55 0.02 2.86 -10.28
CA LEU A 55 0.11 3.34 -8.91
C LEU A 55 1.43 2.90 -8.27
N ASP A 56 2.20 3.87 -7.76
CA ASP A 56 3.46 3.61 -7.08
C ASP A 56 3.24 3.16 -5.62
N LEU A 57 2.76 1.92 -5.46
CA LEU A 57 2.51 1.30 -4.16
C LEU A 57 3.80 0.84 -3.48
N ASP A 58 4.87 0.54 -4.22
CA ASP A 58 6.17 0.16 -3.68
C ASP A 58 6.79 1.29 -2.86
N SER A 59 6.77 2.53 -3.38
CA SER A 59 7.22 3.71 -2.61
C SER A 59 6.38 3.93 -1.36
N ALA A 60 5.06 3.65 -1.41
CA ALA A 60 4.19 3.77 -0.24
C ALA A 60 4.51 2.71 0.82
N LEU A 61 4.79 1.47 0.41
CA LEU A 61 5.24 0.39 1.28
C LEU A 61 6.57 0.76 1.96
N GLU A 62 7.56 1.21 1.20
CA GLU A 62 8.88 1.59 1.72
C GLU A 62 8.77 2.65 2.84
N VAL A 63 7.93 3.67 2.64
CA VAL A 63 7.68 4.72 3.65
C VAL A 63 7.09 4.14 4.94
N VAL A 64 6.16 3.18 4.83
CA VAL A 64 5.52 2.58 5.99
C VAL A 64 6.44 1.58 6.70
N GLU A 65 7.25 0.82 5.96
CA GLU A 65 8.31 -0.04 6.51
C GLU A 65 9.38 0.79 7.26
N GLU A 66 9.78 1.94 6.70
CA GLU A 66 10.66 2.88 7.40
C GLU A 66 10.00 3.38 8.70
N ALA A 67 8.71 3.73 8.65
CA ALA A 67 7.93 4.17 9.80
C ALA A 67 7.81 3.10 10.91
N GLU A 68 7.82 1.81 10.55
CA GLU A 68 7.85 0.69 11.51
C GLU A 68 9.17 0.65 12.28
N GLY A 69 10.28 0.91 11.60
CA GLY A 69 11.64 0.84 12.15
C GLY A 69 12.07 2.05 12.97
N LEU A 70 11.25 3.10 13.07
CA LEU A 70 11.61 4.32 13.79
C LEU A 70 11.71 4.11 15.31
N ASP A 71 12.79 4.62 15.89
CA ASP A 71 12.89 4.78 17.35
C ASP A 71 12.05 5.96 17.81
N LEU A 72 10.86 5.66 18.33
CA LEU A 72 9.90 6.68 18.73
C LEU A 72 10.30 7.31 20.07
N PRO A 73 10.16 8.64 20.21
CA PRO A 73 10.41 9.30 21.47
C PRO A 73 9.50 8.72 22.56
N LEU A 74 10.11 8.23 23.64
CA LEU A 74 9.40 7.89 24.86
C LEU A 74 8.79 9.18 25.41
N GLY A 75 7.47 9.26 25.45
CA GLY A 75 6.78 10.46 25.94
C GLY A 75 7.25 10.84 27.35
N PHE A 76 7.32 12.15 27.64
CA PHE A 76 7.54 12.63 29.00
C PHE A 76 6.31 12.28 29.88
N GLY A 77 6.34 11.09 30.50
CA GLY A 77 5.47 10.76 31.62
C GLY A 77 4.61 9.50 31.45
N ARG A 78 5.03 8.47 32.20
CA ARG A 78 4.22 7.44 32.88
C ARG A 78 3.71 6.26 32.03
N ASP A 79 4.44 5.16 32.09
CA ASP A 79 3.83 3.91 32.60
C ASP A 79 3.27 4.14 34.01
#